data_AF-A0A7S2VUZ4-F1
#
_entry.id   AF-A0A7S2VUZ4-F1
#
_cell.length_a   1.000
_cell.length_b   1.000
_cell.length_c   1.000
_cell.angle_alpha   90.00
_cell.angle_beta   90.00
_cell.angle_gamma   90.00
#
_symmetry.space_group_name_H-M   'P 1'
#
loop_
_entity.id
_entity.type
_entity.pdbx_description
1 polymer ?
#
loop_
_entity_poly.entity_id
_entity_poly.type
_entity_poly.pdbx_seq_one_letter_code
_entity_poly.pdbx_strand_id
1 'polypeptide(L)'
;MANHKPKSYFEWGAGGSTRWIAAWASEKAISVDNFKPWCDKVLRDPVVKCMTEEGIFSQGCITPKDAQTGWGKMQHSDDNEKVSKAFINSIDTYNHSRYDTILVDGRFRQACALKALHYMDENSILLFHDFWSRWEKYDFVLEYFNPIGRSRTIGVLRRKPDEELPSDWKEAYLRYSTLQFQN
;
A
#
# COMPACT_ATOMS: atom_id res chain seq x y z
N MET A 1 -6.16 17.02 19.56
CA MET A 1 -5.62 16.60 18.24
C MET A 1 -6.64 17.06 17.21
N ALA A 2 -6.28 17.94 16.29
CA ALA A 2 -7.24 18.36 15.26
C ALA A 2 -7.60 17.13 14.40
N ASN A 3 -8.88 16.78 14.36
CA ASN A 3 -9.47 15.79 13.45
C ASN A 3 -9.33 16.29 12.00
N HIS A 4 -8.13 16.24 11.43
CA HIS A 4 -7.96 16.56 10.03
C HIS A 4 -8.21 15.31 9.20
N LYS A 5 -9.30 15.35 8.42
CA LYS A 5 -9.58 14.41 7.35
C LYS A 5 -8.34 14.36 6.43
N PRO A 6 -7.80 13.18 6.06
CA PRO A 6 -6.65 13.13 5.16
C PRO A 6 -7.04 13.74 3.82
N LYS A 7 -6.16 14.55 3.22
CA LYS A 7 -6.40 15.08 1.88
C LYS A 7 -6.11 14.01 0.83
N SER A 8 -5.05 13.25 1.06
CA SER A 8 -4.50 12.28 0.12
C SER A 8 -4.36 10.88 0.73
N TYR A 9 -4.83 9.87 0.00
CA TYR A 9 -4.80 8.46 0.36
C TYR A 9 -4.21 7.60 -0.77
N PHE A 10 -3.37 6.64 -0.39
CA PHE A 10 -2.90 5.59 -1.30
C PHE A 10 -3.07 4.22 -0.64
N GLU A 11 -3.47 3.20 -1.40
CA GLU A 11 -3.40 1.82 -0.92
C GLU A 11 -2.81 0.85 -1.95
N TRP A 12 -2.00 -0.08 -1.44
CA TRP A 12 -1.74 -1.35 -2.09
C TRP A 12 -2.71 -2.40 -1.54
N GLY A 13 -3.50 -3.00 -2.42
CA GLY A 13 -4.60 -3.92 -2.11
C GLY A 13 -5.94 -3.19 -2.13
N ALA A 14 -6.64 -3.22 -3.27
CA ALA A 14 -7.99 -2.63 -3.38
C ALA A 14 -9.03 -3.57 -2.75
N GLY A 15 -10.17 -3.06 -2.30
CA GLY A 15 -11.20 -3.89 -1.68
C GLY A 15 -12.18 -3.11 -0.82
N GLY A 16 -12.53 -3.68 0.34
CA GLY A 16 -13.42 -3.03 1.30
C GLY A 16 -12.83 -1.74 1.88
N SER A 17 -11.50 -1.67 2.04
CA SER A 17 -10.80 -0.44 2.44
C SER A 17 -10.97 0.67 1.43
N THR A 18 -11.02 0.37 0.12
CA THR A 18 -11.29 1.34 -0.94
C THR A 18 -12.63 2.04 -0.70
N ARG A 19 -13.67 1.27 -0.38
CA ARG A 19 -15.00 1.81 -0.09
C ARG A 19 -15.01 2.71 1.15
N TRP A 20 -14.33 2.28 2.22
CA TRP A 20 -14.53 2.90 3.55
C TRP A 20 -13.44 3.90 3.93
N ILE A 21 -12.17 3.54 3.74
CA ILE A 21 -11.01 4.35 4.14
C ILE A 21 -10.68 5.36 3.05
N ALA A 22 -10.69 4.95 1.78
CA ALA A 22 -10.40 5.88 0.68
C ALA A 22 -11.44 7.00 0.59
N ALA A 23 -12.70 6.72 0.95
CA ALA A 23 -13.78 7.72 1.07
C ALA A 23 -13.54 8.77 2.17
N TRP A 24 -12.59 8.53 3.08
CA TRP A 24 -12.15 9.53 4.04
C TRP A 24 -11.11 10.48 3.47
N ALA A 25 -10.56 10.25 2.28
CA ALA A 25 -9.76 11.28 1.61
C ALA A 25 -10.67 12.44 1.17
N SER A 26 -10.19 13.69 1.29
CA SER A 26 -10.95 14.86 0.83
C SER A 26 -10.59 15.34 -0.57
N GLU A 27 -9.41 14.98 -1.09
CA GLU A 27 -8.92 15.51 -2.37
C GLU A 27 -8.52 14.39 -3.34
N LYS A 28 -7.77 13.39 -2.89
CA LYS A 28 -7.25 12.33 -3.76
C LYS A 28 -7.17 10.98 -3.07
N ALA A 29 -7.69 9.94 -3.70
CA ALA A 29 -7.60 8.57 -3.26
C ALA A 29 -7.16 7.66 -4.42
N ILE A 30 -6.15 6.84 -4.17
CA ILE A 30 -5.66 5.87 -5.16
C ILE A 30 -5.63 4.48 -4.54
N SER A 31 -6.12 3.49 -5.28
CA SER A 31 -5.99 2.08 -4.92
C SER A 31 -5.35 1.29 -6.02
N VAL A 32 -4.38 0.45 -5.67
CA VAL A 32 -3.72 -0.45 -6.61
C VAL A 32 -3.95 -1.89 -6.19
N ASP A 33 -4.42 -2.72 -7.11
CA ASP A 33 -4.48 -4.17 -6.94
C ASP A 33 -3.79 -4.88 -8.11
N ASN A 34 -3.52 -6.18 -7.96
CA ASN A 34 -2.91 -6.99 -9.00
C ASN A 34 -3.83 -8.07 -9.56
N PHE A 35 -5.08 -8.21 -9.07
CA PHE A 35 -6.03 -9.22 -9.54
C PHE A 35 -7.22 -8.61 -10.31
N LYS A 36 -7.22 -8.77 -11.64
CA LYS A 36 -8.18 -8.11 -12.55
C LYS A 36 -9.66 -8.34 -12.20
N PRO A 37 -10.14 -9.57 -11.96
CA PRO A 37 -11.53 -9.79 -11.57
C PRO A 37 -11.92 -9.06 -10.29
N TRP A 38 -10.96 -8.87 -9.36
CA TRP A 38 -11.18 -8.14 -8.13
C TRP A 38 -11.16 -6.63 -8.35
N CYS A 39 -10.21 -6.09 -9.12
CA CYS A 39 -10.23 -4.70 -9.59
C CYS A 39 -11.58 -4.32 -10.20
N ASP A 40 -12.10 -5.18 -11.10
CA ASP A 40 -13.38 -4.95 -11.77
C ASP A 40 -14.57 -5.02 -10.79
N LYS A 41 -14.46 -5.83 -9.74
CA LYS A 41 -15.48 -5.89 -8.68
C LYS A 41 -15.47 -4.62 -7.83
N VAL A 42 -14.30 -4.12 -7.45
CA VAL A 42 -14.15 -2.89 -6.65
C VAL A 42 -14.72 -1.68 -7.38
N LEU A 43 -14.43 -1.53 -8.68
CA LEU A 43 -14.97 -0.44 -9.50
C LEU A 43 -16.50 -0.43 -9.65
N ARG A 44 -17.17 -1.56 -9.39
CA ARG A 44 -18.63 -1.65 -9.39
C ARG A 44 -19.26 -1.30 -8.06
N ASP A 45 -18.47 -1.12 -6.99
CA ASP A 45 -19.02 -0.66 -5.71
C ASP A 45 -19.59 0.77 -5.85
N PRO A 46 -20.82 1.03 -5.40
CA PRO A 46 -21.45 2.35 -5.59
C PRO A 46 -20.67 3.53 -4.99
N VAL A 47 -20.00 3.33 -3.86
CA VAL A 47 -19.20 4.41 -3.22
C VAL A 47 -17.95 4.68 -4.05
N VAL A 48 -17.28 3.63 -4.51
CA VAL A 48 -16.10 3.75 -5.39
C VAL A 48 -16.46 4.43 -6.70
N LYS A 49 -17.59 4.04 -7.30
CA LYS A 49 -18.11 4.68 -8.52
C LYS A 49 -18.37 6.18 -8.31
N CYS A 50 -19.05 6.53 -7.22
CA CYS A 50 -19.31 7.93 -6.86
C CYS A 50 -18.02 8.74 -6.73
N MET A 51 -17.03 8.26 -5.96
CA MET A 51 -15.74 8.95 -5.81
C MET A 51 -14.98 9.08 -7.13
N THR A 52 -15.12 8.10 -8.04
CA THR A 52 -14.51 8.15 -9.37
C THR A 52 -15.15 9.24 -10.23
N GLU A 53 -16.49 9.31 -10.22
CA GLU A 53 -17.26 10.34 -10.95
C GLU A 53 -17.00 11.75 -10.42
N GLU A 54 -16.75 11.88 -9.11
CA GLU A 54 -16.34 13.13 -8.47
C GLU A 54 -14.86 13.48 -8.71
N GLY A 55 -14.09 12.61 -9.37
CA GLY A 55 -12.67 12.81 -9.65
C GLY A 55 -11.74 12.68 -8.44
N ILE A 56 -12.26 12.22 -7.29
CA ILE A 56 -11.50 12.00 -6.07
C ILE A 56 -10.71 10.69 -6.15
N PHE A 57 -11.29 9.66 -6.78
CA PHE A 57 -10.74 8.31 -6.80
C PHE A 57 -10.15 7.89 -8.15
N SER A 58 -9.03 7.15 -8.10
CA SER A 58 -8.46 6.45 -9.25
C SER A 58 -7.98 5.05 -8.84
N GLN A 59 -8.13 4.08 -9.74
CA GLN A 59 -7.65 2.72 -9.50
C GLN A 59 -6.55 2.32 -10.50
N GLY A 60 -5.48 1.73 -9.98
CA GLY A 60 -4.50 0.98 -10.76
C GLY A 60 -4.77 -0.52 -10.68
N CYS A 61 -4.72 -1.23 -11.80
CA CYS A 61 -4.78 -2.68 -11.81
C CYS A 61 -3.53 -3.24 -12.50
N ILE A 62 -2.53 -3.63 -11.69
CA ILE A 62 -1.22 -4.09 -12.17
C ILE A 62 -1.28 -5.60 -12.36
N THR A 63 -1.85 -6.01 -13.48
CA THR A 63 -2.07 -7.43 -13.76
C THR A 63 -1.05 -7.95 -14.77
N PRO A 64 -0.40 -9.10 -14.50
CA PRO A 64 0.34 -9.84 -15.52
C PRO A 64 -0.56 -10.27 -16.68
N LYS A 65 0.08 -10.60 -17.80
CA LYS A 65 -0.60 -11.11 -18.99
C LYS A 65 -1.17 -12.52 -18.81
N ASP A 66 -0.55 -13.32 -17.94
CA ASP A 66 -0.87 -14.74 -17.75
C ASP A 66 -1.80 -15.01 -16.55
N ALA A 67 -2.29 -16.24 -16.47
CA ALA A 67 -3.30 -16.68 -15.52
C ALA A 67 -2.83 -16.53 -14.05
N GLN A 68 -3.68 -15.90 -13.24
CA GLN A 68 -3.50 -15.78 -11.81
C GLN A 68 -4.30 -16.86 -11.08
N THR A 69 -3.79 -17.33 -9.94
CA THR A 69 -4.63 -18.05 -8.97
C THR A 69 -5.43 -17.05 -8.13
N GLY A 70 -6.33 -17.54 -7.27
CA GLY A 70 -7.11 -16.66 -6.38
C GLY A 70 -6.22 -15.70 -5.59
N TRP A 71 -6.72 -14.48 -5.37
CA TRP A 71 -6.04 -13.41 -4.60
C TRP A 71 -4.75 -12.84 -5.21
N GLY A 72 -4.61 -12.92 -6.53
CA GLY A 72 -3.51 -12.29 -7.25
C GLY A 72 -2.15 -12.98 -7.10
N LYS A 73 -2.15 -14.26 -6.70
CA LYS A 73 -0.91 -15.06 -6.63
C LYS A 73 -0.60 -15.65 -8.02
N MET A 74 0.63 -15.45 -8.47
CA MET A 74 1.10 -15.95 -9.76
C MET A 74 1.29 -17.46 -9.80
N GLN A 75 1.08 -18.03 -10.99
CA GLN A 75 1.35 -19.43 -11.27
C GLN A 75 2.84 -19.71 -11.55
N HIS A 76 3.60 -18.71 -12.07
CA HIS A 76 5.01 -18.85 -12.43
C HIS A 76 5.93 -17.85 -11.69
N SER A 77 7.19 -18.24 -11.44
CA SER A 77 8.19 -17.49 -10.69
C SER A 77 8.77 -16.27 -11.41
N ASP A 78 8.83 -16.29 -12.74
CA ASP A 78 9.52 -15.25 -13.52
C ASP A 78 8.61 -14.03 -13.76
N ASP A 79 7.30 -14.26 -13.87
CA ASP A 79 6.32 -13.16 -13.89
C ASP A 79 6.23 -12.46 -12.53
N ASN A 80 6.51 -13.21 -11.48
CA ASN A 80 6.45 -12.77 -10.09
C ASN A 80 7.39 -11.58 -9.84
N GLU A 81 8.62 -11.59 -10.36
CA GLU A 81 9.58 -10.48 -10.20
C GLU A 81 9.14 -9.21 -10.94
N LYS A 82 8.71 -9.33 -12.20
CA LYS A 82 8.25 -8.18 -12.99
C LYS A 82 7.00 -7.55 -12.38
N VAL A 83 6.04 -8.39 -11.99
CA VAL A 83 4.78 -7.97 -11.40
C VAL A 83 5.00 -7.39 -10.00
N SER A 84 5.89 -7.96 -9.18
CA SER A 84 6.21 -7.37 -7.88
C SER A 84 6.82 -5.99 -8.03
N LYS A 85 7.82 -5.83 -8.91
CA LYS A 85 8.43 -4.52 -9.18
C LYS A 85 7.40 -3.52 -9.68
N ALA A 86 6.54 -3.91 -10.62
CA ALA A 86 5.49 -3.02 -11.13
C ALA A 86 4.46 -2.67 -10.03
N PHE A 87 4.06 -3.64 -9.21
CA PHE A 87 3.08 -3.44 -8.14
C PHE A 87 3.64 -2.55 -7.02
N ILE A 88 4.85 -2.83 -6.54
CA ILE A 88 5.53 -2.06 -5.49
C ILE A 88 5.76 -0.62 -5.96
N ASN A 89 6.25 -0.43 -7.18
CA ASN A 89 6.54 0.90 -7.73
C ASN A 89 5.32 1.60 -8.36
N SER A 90 4.12 1.01 -8.29
CA SER A 90 2.92 1.62 -8.86
C SER A 90 2.61 3.01 -8.31
N ILE A 91 2.96 3.27 -7.04
CA ILE A 91 2.83 4.59 -6.40
C ILE A 91 3.57 5.71 -7.16
N ASP A 92 4.67 5.38 -7.85
CA ASP A 92 5.49 6.31 -8.62
C ASP A 92 4.73 6.87 -9.85
N THR A 93 3.72 6.15 -10.33
CA THR A 93 3.01 6.49 -11.58
C THR A 93 1.97 7.60 -11.42
N TYR A 94 1.67 8.01 -10.18
CA TYR A 94 0.59 8.94 -9.87
C TYR A 94 1.03 10.38 -9.63
N ASN A 95 2.33 10.67 -9.86
CA ASN A 95 2.97 11.98 -9.73
C ASN A 95 2.51 12.76 -8.48
N HIS A 96 2.59 12.11 -7.32
CA HIS A 96 2.18 12.67 -6.04
C HIS A 96 3.36 12.58 -5.07
N SER A 97 3.82 13.72 -4.54
CA SER A 97 5.07 13.77 -3.77
C SER A 97 4.95 13.19 -2.35
N ARG A 98 3.75 13.20 -1.76
CA ARG A 98 3.52 12.74 -0.38
C ARG A 98 2.06 12.40 -0.14
N TYR A 99 1.73 11.32 0.56
CA TYR A 99 0.37 11.02 1.00
C TYR A 99 0.18 11.25 2.50
N ASP A 100 -1.01 11.71 2.91
CA ASP A 100 -1.38 11.83 4.33
C ASP A 100 -1.57 10.45 4.96
N THR A 101 -2.14 9.52 4.21
CA THR A 101 -2.36 8.15 4.68
C THR A 101 -2.04 7.16 3.58
N ILE A 102 -1.31 6.11 3.93
CA ILE A 102 -1.01 4.99 3.05
C ILE A 102 -1.48 3.70 3.73
N LEU A 103 -2.20 2.84 3.02
CA LEU A 103 -2.56 1.50 3.47
C LEU A 103 -1.76 0.43 2.70
N VAL A 104 -1.20 -0.51 3.46
CA VAL A 104 -0.55 -1.71 2.94
C VAL A 104 -1.39 -2.92 3.33
N ASP A 105 -2.23 -3.40 2.40
CA ASP A 105 -3.09 -4.58 2.57
C ASP A 105 -3.02 -5.58 1.38
N GLY A 106 -2.20 -5.31 0.38
CA GLY A 106 -2.05 -6.16 -0.80
C GLY A 106 -0.98 -7.24 -0.68
N ARG A 107 -0.35 -7.53 -1.83
CA ARG A 107 0.84 -8.38 -1.95
C ARG A 107 2.10 -7.58 -1.60
N PHE A 108 3.22 -8.29 -1.40
CA PHE A 108 4.54 -7.68 -1.18
C PHE A 108 4.61 -6.65 -0.04
N ARG A 109 3.82 -6.85 1.02
CA ARG A 109 3.59 -5.84 2.08
C ARG A 109 4.86 -5.26 2.69
N GLN A 110 5.90 -6.09 2.88
CA GLN A 110 7.20 -5.64 3.38
C GLN A 110 7.82 -4.57 2.47
N ALA A 111 7.92 -4.86 1.18
CA ALA A 111 8.48 -3.93 0.20
C ALA A 111 7.57 -2.70 0.00
N CYS A 112 6.25 -2.87 -0.03
CA CYS A 112 5.30 -1.75 -0.10
C CYS A 112 5.42 -0.80 1.10
N ALA A 113 5.52 -1.32 2.33
CA ALA A 113 5.70 -0.51 3.52
C ALA A 113 7.01 0.29 3.49
N LEU A 114 8.11 -0.32 3.04
CA LEU A 114 9.38 0.40 2.88
C LEU A 114 9.35 1.39 1.72
N LYS A 115 8.70 1.06 0.60
CA LYS A 115 8.53 1.99 -0.53
C LYS A 115 7.71 3.21 -0.12
N ALA A 116 6.75 3.05 0.79
CA ALA A 116 5.95 4.14 1.34
C ALA A 116 6.80 5.25 1.99
N LEU A 117 8.00 4.94 2.52
CA LEU A 117 8.91 5.92 3.13
C LEU A 117 9.27 7.09 2.19
N HIS A 118 9.27 6.87 0.88
CA HIS A 118 9.55 7.89 -0.12
C HIS A 118 8.41 8.89 -0.32
N TYR A 119 7.21 8.56 0.15
CA TYR A 119 5.97 9.30 -0.06
C TYR A 119 5.31 9.71 1.26
N MET A 120 6.09 9.71 2.33
CA MET A 120 5.63 9.99 3.69
C MET A 120 6.57 10.97 4.37
N ASP A 121 6.01 11.77 5.26
CA ASP A 121 6.77 12.51 6.27
C ASP A 121 6.32 12.09 7.68
N GLU A 122 6.81 12.80 8.69
CA GLU A 122 6.46 12.61 10.11
C GLU A 122 4.97 12.80 10.44
N ASN A 123 4.22 13.47 9.56
CA ASN A 123 2.78 13.70 9.70
C ASN A 123 1.95 12.65 8.95
N SER A 124 2.55 11.89 8.04
CA SER A 124 1.89 10.80 7.32
C SER A 124 1.64 9.59 8.22
N ILE A 125 0.56 8.87 7.91
CA ILE A 125 0.17 7.64 8.62
C ILE A 125 0.29 6.45 7.68
N LEU A 126 1.02 5.42 8.11
CA LEU A 126 1.01 4.11 7.46
C LEU A 126 0.07 3.19 8.24
N LEU A 127 -0.96 2.70 7.57
CA LEU A 127 -1.79 1.59 8.02
C LEU A 127 -1.20 0.30 7.46
N PHE A 128 -0.73 -0.60 8.32
CA PHE A 128 -0.11 -1.86 7.90
C PHE A 128 -0.99 -3.03 8.33
N HIS A 129 -1.70 -3.65 7.38
CA HIS A 129 -2.59 -4.78 7.65
C HIS A 129 -1.86 -6.07 8.03
N ASP A 130 -2.45 -6.84 8.95
CA ASP A 130 -1.90 -8.05 9.59
C ASP A 130 -0.58 -7.86 10.35
N PHE A 131 -0.15 -6.63 10.60
CA PHE A 131 1.11 -6.30 11.27
C PHE A 131 1.28 -7.09 12.59
N TRP A 132 0.33 -6.95 13.51
CA TRP A 132 0.42 -7.57 14.83
C TRP A 132 0.22 -9.08 14.81
N SER A 133 -0.56 -9.60 13.87
CA SER A 133 -0.80 -11.04 13.73
C SER A 133 0.35 -11.78 13.04
N ARG A 134 1.28 -11.06 12.40
CA ARG A 134 2.42 -11.60 11.68
C ARG A 134 3.71 -10.90 12.11
N TRP A 135 3.80 -10.62 13.40
CA TRP A 135 4.85 -9.82 14.01
C TRP A 135 6.26 -10.27 13.57
N GLU A 136 6.59 -11.55 13.69
CA GLU A 136 7.92 -12.11 13.33
C GLU A 136 8.31 -11.89 11.86
N LYS A 137 7.34 -11.61 10.98
CA LYS A 137 7.59 -11.32 9.56
C LYS A 137 7.74 -9.82 9.31
N TYR A 138 7.21 -8.97 10.18
CA TYR A 138 7.04 -7.54 9.90
C TYR A 138 7.73 -6.62 10.90
N ASP A 139 8.22 -7.10 12.04
CA ASP A 139 8.87 -6.31 13.09
C ASP A 139 10.08 -5.50 12.59
N PHE A 140 10.81 -5.97 11.59
CA PHE A 140 11.91 -5.22 10.95
C PHE A 140 11.48 -3.82 10.46
N VAL A 141 10.20 -3.59 10.14
CA VAL A 141 9.76 -2.23 9.72
C VAL A 141 9.87 -1.22 10.85
N LEU A 142 9.99 -1.65 12.11
CA LEU A 142 10.21 -0.77 13.26
C LEU A 142 11.59 -0.12 13.28
N GLU A 143 12.52 -0.57 12.43
CA GLU A 143 13.74 0.19 12.14
C GLU A 143 13.41 1.54 11.49
N TYR A 144 12.34 1.60 10.68
CA TYR A 144 11.96 2.75 9.86
C TYR A 144 10.72 3.52 10.36
N PHE A 145 9.89 2.86 11.17
CA PHE A 145 8.62 3.41 11.63
C PHE A 145 8.46 3.32 13.15
N ASN A 146 7.77 4.31 13.72
CA ASN A 146 7.32 4.30 15.10
C ASN A 146 5.85 3.85 15.17
N PRO A 147 5.51 2.82 15.95
CA PRO A 147 4.12 2.42 16.14
C PRO A 147 3.43 3.43 17.06
N ILE A 148 2.30 3.98 16.60
CA ILE A 148 1.53 4.99 17.34
C ILE A 148 0.10 4.52 17.67
N GLY A 149 -0.28 3.32 17.20
CA GLY A 149 -1.58 2.75 17.50
C GLY A 149 -1.81 1.38 16.86
N ARG A 150 -3.00 0.83 17.13
CA ARG A 150 -3.45 -0.46 16.63
C ARG A 150 -4.96 -0.45 16.40
N SER A 151 -5.40 -1.14 15.36
CA SER A 151 -6.80 -1.54 15.20
C SER A 151 -6.87 -3.00 14.77
N ARG A 152 -7.34 -3.88 15.66
CA ARG A 152 -7.29 -5.35 15.47
C ARG A 152 -5.85 -5.79 15.10
N THR A 153 -5.64 -6.29 13.89
CA THR A 153 -4.32 -6.72 13.39
C THR A 153 -3.55 -5.61 12.67
N ILE A 154 -4.17 -4.45 12.42
CA ILE A 154 -3.55 -3.30 11.75
C ILE A 154 -2.59 -2.57 12.70
N GLY A 155 -1.36 -2.36 12.25
CA GLY A 155 -0.41 -1.41 12.84
C GLY A 155 -0.66 -0.01 12.31
N VAL A 156 -0.78 0.97 13.20
CA VAL A 156 -0.82 2.40 12.83
C VAL A 156 0.56 2.97 13.12
N LEU A 157 1.29 3.32 12.07
CA LEU A 157 2.71 3.63 12.13
C LEU A 157 2.99 5.04 11.60
N ARG A 158 3.99 5.73 12.16
CA ARG A 158 4.57 6.97 11.63
C ARG A 158 5.98 6.74 11.15
N ARG A 159 6.35 7.39 10.05
CA ARG A 159 7.73 7.40 9.56
C ARG A 159 8.63 8.06 10.60
N LYS A 160 9.80 7.49 10.86
CA LYS A 160 10.82 8.14 11.70
C LYS A 160 11.43 9.36 11.00
N PRO A 161 11.95 10.35 11.75
CA PRO A 161 12.73 11.45 11.19
C PRO A 161 13.93 10.94 10.36
N ASP A 162 14.40 11.73 9.40
CA ASP A 162 15.47 11.34 8.47
C ASP A 162 16.77 10.96 9.21
N GLU A 163 17.07 11.64 10.32
CA GLU A 163 18.22 11.40 11.19
C GLU A 163 18.18 10.06 11.94
N GLU A 164 17.01 9.45 12.09
CA GLU A 164 16.83 8.15 12.75
C GLU A 164 16.72 7.00 11.75
N LEU A 165 16.55 7.29 10.46
CA LEU A 165 16.45 6.26 9.44
C LEU A 165 17.83 5.66 9.12
N PRO A 166 17.92 4.34 8.88
CA PRO A 166 19.13 3.72 8.36
C PRO A 166 19.64 4.43 7.10
N SER A 167 20.96 4.57 6.93
CA SER A 167 21.54 5.34 5.82
C SER A 167 21.14 4.83 4.42
N ASP A 168 20.73 3.57 4.32
CA ASP A 168 20.30 2.87 3.10
C ASP A 168 18.77 2.74 2.99
N TRP A 169 17.99 3.52 3.75
CA TRP A 169 16.54 3.39 3.80
C TRP A 169 15.87 3.55 2.43
N LYS A 170 16.46 4.36 1.54
CA LYS A 170 15.92 4.63 0.21
C LYS A 170 15.88 3.38 -0.66
N GLU A 171 16.86 2.50 -0.51
CA GLU A 171 17.00 1.25 -1.24
C GLU A 171 16.42 0.05 -0.47
N ALA A 172 16.03 0.22 0.80
CA ALA A 172 15.61 -0.87 1.67
C ALA A 172 14.47 -1.73 1.08
N TYR A 173 13.52 -1.11 0.38
CA TYR A 173 12.41 -1.83 -0.25
C TYR A 173 12.87 -2.85 -1.32
N LEU A 174 14.04 -2.63 -1.95
CA LEU A 174 14.60 -3.53 -2.96
C LEU A 174 14.97 -4.88 -2.34
N ARG A 175 15.47 -4.90 -1.10
CA ARG A 175 15.79 -6.14 -0.37
C ARG A 175 14.57 -7.05 -0.27
N TYR A 176 13.40 -6.47 -0.01
CA TYR A 176 12.16 -7.23 0.21
C TYR A 176 11.34 -7.42 -1.08
N SER A 177 11.80 -6.89 -2.21
CA SER A 177 11.12 -7.01 -3.51
C SER A 177 11.28 -8.39 -4.16
N THR A 178 12.30 -9.15 -3.75
CA THR A 178 12.66 -10.48 -4.28
C THR A 178 12.59 -11.60 -3.22
N LEU A 179 12.77 -11.29 -1.94
CA LEU A 179 12.74 -12.27 -0.83
C LEU A 179 11.39 -13.00 -0.67
N GLN A 180 10.30 -12.44 -1.19
CA GLN A 180 8.96 -13.06 -1.12
C GLN A 180 8.79 -14.27 -2.07
N PHE A 181 9.80 -14.58 -2.90
CA PHE A 181 9.78 -15.72 -3.83
C PHE A 181 10.69 -16.89 -3.41
N GLN A 182 11.38 -16.77 -2.28
CA GLN A 182 12.33 -17.79 -1.82
C GLN A 182 11.73 -18.85 -0.88
N ASN A 183 10.41 -18.83 -0.65
CA ASN A 183 9.69 -19.82 0.16
C ASN A 183 8.47 -20.40 -0.57
#